data_AF-A0A940QDB3-F1
#
_entry.id   AF-A0A940QDB3-F1
#
_cell.length_a   1.000
_cell.length_b   1.000
_cell.length_c   1.000
_cell.angle_alpha   90.00
_cell.angle_beta   90.00
_cell.angle_gamma   90.00
#
_symmetry.space_group_name_H-M   'P 1'
#
loop_
_entity.id
_entity.type
_entity.pdbx_description
1 polymer ?
#
loop_
_entity_poly.entity_id
_entity_poly.type
_entity_poly.pdbx_seq_one_letter_code
_entity_poly.pdbx_strand_id
1 'polypeptide(L)'
;MMDLSEKQWVSHAVFHPFEGFEDMRWKKSGSLKIAFLIVFLFFAGTVIRDRLYGFQFWDAYDRIFNIIPYIVKSVIIFAAWVIGNWAVCTLLDGEGTLRRIFIFSAYALIPYVASLYITTLMSHFLINDEGVFISCVHYAGLLWSGLLLFNAVKTAHQYTVIKTVSAVALTIVSMFIMMFLLVLVLSLFQKAGLFIYSIYTEIQYRIKV
;
A
#
# COMPACT_ATOMS: atom_id res chain seq x y z
N MET A 1 -17.21 -21.62 19.28
CA MET A 1 -16.62 -21.31 17.95
C MET A 1 -17.17 -19.97 17.52
N MET A 2 -16.31 -18.96 17.26
CA MET A 2 -16.78 -17.65 16.80
C MET A 2 -17.19 -17.73 15.33
N ASP A 3 -18.46 -17.46 15.02
CA ASP A 3 -18.97 -17.29 13.66
C ASP A 3 -19.19 -15.78 13.43
N LEU A 4 -18.17 -15.14 12.90
CA LEU A 4 -18.13 -13.69 12.65
C LEU A 4 -18.51 -13.40 11.19
N SER A 5 -19.25 -12.30 10.99
CA SER A 5 -19.52 -11.70 9.68
C SER A 5 -18.24 -11.13 9.05
N GLU A 6 -18.21 -10.95 7.73
CA GLU A 6 -17.04 -10.40 6.99
C GLU A 6 -16.53 -9.08 7.58
N LYS A 7 -17.42 -8.21 8.07
CA LYS A 7 -17.03 -6.92 8.70
C LYS A 7 -16.46 -7.11 10.11
N GLN A 8 -16.95 -8.10 10.84
CA GLN A 8 -16.47 -8.40 12.19
C GLN A 8 -15.05 -9.00 12.15
N TRP A 9 -14.74 -9.77 11.11
CA TRP A 9 -13.38 -10.25 10.86
C TRP A 9 -12.37 -9.13 10.68
N VAL A 10 -12.75 -8.03 10.02
CA VAL A 10 -11.90 -6.86 9.85
C VAL A 10 -11.56 -6.25 11.21
N SER A 11 -12.57 -6.01 12.04
CA SER A 11 -12.37 -5.47 13.39
C SER A 11 -11.53 -6.40 14.25
N HIS A 12 -11.83 -7.71 14.22
CA HIS A 12 -11.07 -8.71 14.98
C HIS A 12 -9.59 -8.71 14.60
N ALA A 13 -9.28 -8.70 13.30
CA ALA A 13 -7.91 -8.64 12.80
C ALA A 13 -7.17 -7.37 13.24
N VAL A 14 -7.85 -6.22 13.26
CA VAL A 14 -7.25 -4.93 13.60
C VAL A 14 -6.99 -4.78 15.09
N PHE A 15 -7.89 -5.27 15.96
CA PHE A 15 -7.78 -5.09 17.41
C PHE A 15 -7.06 -6.24 18.13
N HIS A 16 -6.94 -7.42 17.51
CA HIS A 16 -6.22 -8.57 18.07
C HIS A 16 -5.03 -8.94 17.17
N PRO A 17 -3.88 -8.24 17.27
CA PRO A 17 -2.78 -8.36 16.30
C PRO A 17 -2.11 -9.74 16.25
N PHE A 18 -2.13 -10.50 17.34
CA PHE A 18 -1.48 -11.81 17.43
C PHE A 18 -2.42 -12.97 17.06
N GLU A 19 -3.71 -12.85 17.36
CA GLU A 19 -4.69 -13.94 17.18
C GLU A 19 -5.58 -13.72 15.95
N GLY A 20 -5.90 -12.46 15.62
CA GLY A 20 -6.94 -12.15 14.63
C GLY A 20 -6.64 -12.67 13.22
N PHE A 21 -5.39 -12.56 12.77
CA PHE A 21 -4.99 -13.14 11.49
C PHE A 21 -4.92 -14.67 11.52
N GLU A 22 -4.54 -15.25 12.67
CA GLU A 22 -4.47 -16.70 12.85
C GLU A 22 -5.88 -17.30 12.76
N ASP A 23 -6.85 -16.73 13.47
CA ASP A 23 -8.26 -17.11 13.42
C ASP A 23 -8.85 -16.98 12.01
N MET A 24 -8.56 -15.87 11.31
CA MET A 24 -8.99 -15.67 9.92
C MET A 24 -8.45 -16.77 8.99
N ARG A 25 -7.19 -17.18 9.19
CA ARG A 25 -6.58 -18.27 8.41
C ARG A 25 -7.28 -19.59 8.66
N TRP A 26 -7.52 -19.97 9.92
CA TRP A 26 -8.20 -21.21 10.29
C TRP A 26 -9.61 -21.28 9.70
N LYS A 27 -10.36 -20.18 9.79
CA LYS A 27 -11.72 -20.06 9.25
C LYS A 27 -11.77 -19.78 7.74
N LYS A 28 -10.61 -19.71 7.06
CA LYS A 28 -10.48 -19.33 5.64
C LYS A 28 -11.32 -18.10 5.27
N SER A 29 -11.42 -17.17 6.21
CA SER A 29 -12.28 -16.00 6.15
C SER A 29 -11.50 -14.79 5.66
N GLY A 30 -12.16 -13.93 4.89
CA GLY A 30 -11.52 -12.77 4.28
C GLY A 30 -12.19 -12.40 2.96
N SER A 31 -12.62 -11.14 2.86
CA SER A 31 -13.35 -10.64 1.71
C SER A 31 -12.43 -9.82 0.81
N LEU A 32 -12.28 -10.28 -0.43
CA LEU A 32 -11.51 -9.59 -1.47
C LEU A 32 -12.10 -8.20 -1.77
N LYS A 33 -13.43 -8.08 -1.71
CA LYS A 33 -14.15 -6.82 -1.93
C LYS A 33 -13.77 -5.77 -0.88
N ILE A 34 -13.73 -6.18 0.39
CA ILE A 34 -13.30 -5.31 1.50
C ILE A 34 -11.82 -4.94 1.34
N ALA A 35 -10.96 -5.89 0.96
CA ALA A 35 -9.55 -5.60 0.73
C ALA A 35 -9.34 -4.54 -0.37
N PHE A 36 -10.04 -4.66 -1.50
CA PHE A 36 -10.01 -3.63 -2.54
C PHE A 36 -10.53 -2.27 -2.06
N LEU A 37 -11.60 -2.26 -1.26
CA LEU A 37 -12.12 -1.03 -0.66
C LEU A 37 -11.07 -0.37 0.25
N ILE A 38 -10.33 -1.14 1.06
CA ILE A 38 -9.29 -0.59 1.93
C ILE A 38 -8.14 0.00 1.11
N VAL A 39 -7.70 -0.67 0.04
CA VAL A 39 -6.66 -0.13 -0.87
C VAL A 39 -7.15 1.15 -1.56
N PHE A 40 -8.43 1.20 -1.96
CA PHE A 40 -9.02 2.41 -2.50
C PHE A 40 -9.07 3.55 -1.46
N LEU A 41 -9.45 3.24 -0.21
CA LEU A 41 -9.42 4.21 0.89
C LEU A 41 -8.00 4.64 1.25
N PHE A 42 -7.00 3.78 1.05
CA PHE A 42 -5.60 4.15 1.20
C PHE A 42 -5.19 5.17 0.14
N PHE A 43 -5.50 4.92 -1.14
CA PHE A 43 -5.30 5.88 -2.21
C PHE A 43 -6.01 7.21 -1.95
N ALA A 44 -7.32 7.17 -1.66
CA ALA A 44 -8.11 8.37 -1.37
C ALA A 44 -7.54 9.13 -0.15
N GLY A 45 -7.15 8.42 0.91
CA GLY A 45 -6.56 9.00 2.11
C GLY A 45 -5.22 9.69 1.83
N THR A 46 -4.39 9.12 0.95
CA THR A 46 -3.13 9.79 0.56
C THR A 46 -3.37 11.07 -0.25
N VAL A 47 -4.35 11.08 -1.15
CA VAL A 47 -4.72 12.29 -1.91
C VAL A 47 -5.28 13.36 -0.97
N ILE A 48 -6.19 12.97 -0.08
CA ILE A 48 -6.83 13.86 0.89
C ILE A 48 -5.80 14.47 1.84
N ARG A 49 -4.93 13.64 2.43
CA ARG A 49 -3.89 14.13 3.34
C ARG A 49 -2.98 15.15 2.67
N ASP A 50 -2.49 14.88 1.47
CA ASP A 50 -1.52 15.77 0.83
C ASP A 50 -2.16 17.02 0.20
N ARG A 51 -3.48 17.02 -0.08
CA ARG A 51 -4.18 18.14 -0.74
C ARG A 51 -5.08 18.96 0.16
N LEU A 52 -5.63 18.35 1.19
CA LEU A 52 -6.55 18.97 2.13
C LEU A 52 -5.92 19.05 3.52
N TYR A 53 -4.60 18.99 3.66
CA TYR A 53 -3.98 19.28 4.95
C TYR A 53 -4.14 20.76 5.31
N GLY A 54 -4.22 21.03 6.61
CA GLY A 54 -4.23 22.40 7.12
C GLY A 54 -2.97 23.15 6.70
N PHE A 55 -3.16 24.29 6.03
CA PHE A 55 -2.09 25.14 5.47
C PHE A 55 -0.99 25.48 6.48
N GLN A 56 -1.36 25.64 7.75
CA GLN A 56 -0.43 25.94 8.83
C GLN A 56 0.64 24.85 9.02
N PHE A 57 0.29 23.58 8.79
CA PHE A 57 1.16 22.42 8.99
C PHE A 57 1.83 21.94 7.70
N TRP A 58 1.14 22.05 6.57
CA TRP A 58 1.64 21.58 5.28
C TRP A 58 1.00 22.37 4.15
N ASP A 59 1.84 22.96 3.30
CA ASP A 59 1.41 23.60 2.07
C ASP A 59 1.99 22.85 0.87
N ALA A 60 1.11 22.26 0.06
CA ALA A 60 1.52 21.57 -1.16
C ALA A 60 1.71 22.60 -2.27
N TYR A 61 2.95 23.10 -2.42
CA TYR A 61 3.32 24.08 -3.45
C TYR A 61 3.43 23.44 -4.86
N ASP A 62 2.38 22.79 -5.33
CA ASP A 62 2.27 22.28 -6.69
C ASP A 62 1.26 23.11 -7.49
N ARG A 63 1.73 23.85 -8.50
CA ARG A 63 0.86 24.64 -9.40
C ARG A 63 -0.05 23.79 -10.29
N ILE A 64 0.29 22.51 -10.51
CA ILE A 64 -0.46 21.59 -11.38
C ILE A 64 -0.66 20.28 -10.63
N PHE A 65 -1.91 19.89 -10.45
CA PHE A 65 -2.26 18.63 -9.82
C PHE A 65 -1.89 17.45 -10.74
N ASN A 66 -1.10 16.50 -10.21
CA ASN A 66 -0.80 15.24 -10.88
C ASN A 66 -1.24 14.07 -9.99
N ILE A 67 -2.11 13.21 -10.51
CA ILE A 67 -2.62 12.03 -9.78
C ILE A 67 -1.61 10.87 -9.73
N ILE A 68 -0.68 10.80 -10.69
CA ILE A 68 0.23 9.67 -10.88
C ILE A 68 1.07 9.38 -9.62
N PRO A 69 1.69 10.37 -8.95
CA PRO A 69 2.46 10.12 -7.73
C PRO A 69 1.62 9.49 -6.61
N TYR A 70 0.35 9.83 -6.50
CA TYR A 70 -0.56 9.26 -5.49
C TYR A 70 -0.89 7.80 -5.78
N ILE A 71 -1.11 7.47 -7.05
CA ILE A 71 -1.31 6.07 -7.49
C ILE A 71 -0.04 5.26 -7.19
N VAL A 72 1.15 5.82 -7.46
CA VAL A 72 2.43 5.16 -7.18
C VAL A 72 2.62 4.91 -5.69
N LYS A 73 2.43 5.94 -4.84
CA LYS A 73 2.62 5.89 -3.39
C LYS A 73 1.62 5.00 -2.65
N SER A 74 0.51 4.61 -3.28
CA SER A 74 -0.54 3.80 -2.65
C SER A 74 -0.75 2.47 -3.37
N VAL A 75 -1.35 2.48 -4.55
CA VAL A 75 -1.75 1.28 -5.29
C VAL A 75 -0.54 0.51 -5.80
N ILE A 76 0.42 1.17 -6.45
CA ILE A 76 1.57 0.49 -7.05
C ILE A 76 2.49 -0.05 -5.95
N ILE A 77 2.76 0.72 -4.90
CA ILE A 77 3.60 0.23 -3.80
C ILE A 77 2.95 -0.95 -3.06
N PHE A 78 1.62 -0.91 -2.87
CA PHE A 78 0.89 -2.04 -2.28
C PHE A 78 0.89 -3.27 -3.20
N ALA A 79 0.71 -3.08 -4.51
CA ALA A 79 0.82 -4.16 -5.48
C ALA A 79 2.22 -4.77 -5.51
N ALA A 80 3.27 -3.93 -5.50
CA ALA A 80 4.66 -4.36 -5.39
C ALA A 80 4.90 -5.13 -4.09
N TRP A 81 4.34 -4.69 -2.96
CA TRP A 81 4.40 -5.44 -1.71
C TRP A 81 3.76 -6.83 -1.84
N VAL A 82 2.54 -6.92 -2.35
CA VAL A 82 1.83 -8.21 -2.47
C VAL A 82 2.54 -9.17 -3.43
N ILE A 83 2.97 -8.67 -4.61
CA ILE A 83 3.66 -9.48 -5.62
C ILE A 83 5.05 -9.89 -5.12
N GLY A 84 5.80 -8.97 -4.51
CA GLY A 84 7.12 -9.26 -3.96
C GLY A 84 7.06 -10.25 -2.81
N ASN A 85 6.07 -10.11 -1.94
CA ASN A 85 5.86 -11.02 -0.83
C ASN A 85 5.45 -12.42 -1.32
N TRP A 86 4.64 -12.49 -2.39
CA TRP A 86 4.33 -13.75 -3.08
C TRP A 86 5.54 -14.35 -3.80
N ALA A 87 6.39 -13.55 -4.44
CA ALA A 87 7.61 -14.04 -5.06
C ALA A 87 8.58 -14.62 -4.01
N VAL A 88 8.78 -13.90 -2.90
CA VAL A 88 9.61 -14.34 -1.77
C VAL A 88 9.02 -15.58 -1.09
N CYS A 89 7.70 -15.74 -1.09
CA CYS A 89 7.03 -16.96 -0.63
C CYS A 89 7.53 -18.21 -1.35
N THR A 90 7.72 -18.12 -2.68
CA THR A 90 8.22 -19.25 -3.47
C THR A 90 9.69 -19.56 -3.20
N LEU A 91 10.47 -18.57 -2.78
CA LEU A 91 11.89 -18.73 -2.43
C LEU A 91 12.10 -19.31 -1.04
N LEU A 92 11.21 -18.97 -0.10
CA LEU A 92 11.31 -19.36 1.31
C LEU A 92 10.33 -20.48 1.66
N ASP A 93 9.78 -21.23 0.72
CA ASP A 93 8.82 -22.32 0.97
C ASP A 93 7.66 -21.89 1.90
N GLY A 94 7.02 -20.77 1.58
CA GLY A 94 5.81 -20.31 2.27
C GLY A 94 4.55 -20.87 1.65
N GLU A 95 3.48 -20.92 2.43
CA GLU A 95 2.17 -21.40 1.95
C GLU A 95 1.26 -20.29 1.42
N GLY A 96 1.70 -19.03 1.44
CA GLY A 96 0.89 -17.86 1.15
C GLY A 96 0.42 -17.80 -0.30
N THR A 97 -0.90 -17.86 -0.50
CA THR A 97 -1.49 -17.56 -1.80
C THR A 97 -1.58 -16.04 -2.00
N LEU A 98 -1.46 -15.58 -3.26
CA LEU A 98 -1.54 -14.16 -3.61
C LEU A 98 -2.84 -13.52 -3.07
N ARG A 99 -3.97 -14.24 -3.15
CA ARG A 99 -5.26 -13.81 -2.57
C ARG A 99 -5.16 -13.59 -1.06
N ARG A 100 -4.54 -14.51 -0.31
CA ARG A 100 -4.41 -14.40 1.16
C ARG A 100 -3.51 -13.23 1.54
N ILE A 101 -2.36 -13.10 0.88
CA ILE A 101 -1.40 -12.01 1.11
C ILE A 101 -2.07 -10.66 0.86
N PHE A 102 -2.83 -10.53 -0.22
CA PHE A 102 -3.56 -9.31 -0.56
C PHE A 102 -4.57 -8.93 0.54
N ILE A 103 -5.43 -9.87 0.95
CA ILE A 103 -6.47 -9.60 1.95
C ILE A 103 -5.84 -9.25 3.31
N PHE A 104 -4.88 -10.05 3.76
CA PHE A 104 -4.27 -9.89 5.08
C PHE A 104 -3.46 -8.59 5.15
N SER A 105 -2.70 -8.27 4.10
CA SER A 105 -1.93 -7.01 4.03
C SER A 105 -2.85 -5.79 3.94
N ALA A 106 -3.97 -5.88 3.21
CA ALA A 106 -4.94 -4.79 3.17
C ALA A 106 -5.57 -4.53 4.55
N TYR A 107 -5.95 -5.59 5.28
CA TYR A 107 -6.56 -5.43 6.60
C TYR A 107 -5.54 -4.89 7.62
N ALA A 108 -4.27 -5.29 7.50
CA ALA A 108 -3.19 -4.75 8.31
C ALA A 108 -2.96 -3.24 8.11
N LEU A 109 -3.32 -2.67 6.96
CA LEU A 109 -3.15 -1.23 6.67
C LEU A 109 -4.24 -0.33 7.24
N ILE A 110 -5.35 -0.88 7.73
CA ILE A 110 -6.49 -0.11 8.24
C ILE A 110 -6.10 0.98 9.26
N PRO A 111 -5.25 0.71 10.27
CA PRO A 111 -4.91 1.72 11.28
C PRO A 111 -4.17 2.92 10.68
N TYR A 112 -3.28 2.68 9.71
CA TYR A 112 -2.57 3.72 9.00
C TYR A 112 -3.51 4.49 8.06
N VAL A 113 -4.37 3.77 7.33
CA VAL A 113 -5.39 4.41 6.49
C VAL A 113 -6.29 5.32 7.33
N ALA A 114 -6.76 4.84 8.48
CA ALA A 114 -7.56 5.65 9.42
C ALA A 114 -6.78 6.87 9.94
N SER A 115 -5.48 6.72 10.25
CA SER A 115 -4.67 7.83 10.73
C SER A 115 -4.51 8.93 9.66
N LEU A 116 -4.49 8.61 8.37
CA LEU A 116 -4.49 9.62 7.29
C LEU A 116 -5.71 10.55 7.39
N TYR A 117 -6.90 9.99 7.56
CA TYR A 117 -8.13 10.78 7.67
C TYR A 117 -8.19 11.57 8.98
N ILE A 118 -7.86 10.93 10.10
CA ILE A 118 -7.92 11.58 11.42
C ILE A 118 -6.92 12.73 11.50
N THR A 119 -5.68 12.53 11.04
CA THR A 119 -4.66 13.59 11.06
C THR A 119 -4.99 14.75 10.15
N THR A 120 -5.60 14.48 8.99
CA THR A 120 -6.10 15.53 8.09
C THR A 120 -7.19 16.36 8.77
N LEU A 121 -8.15 15.71 9.46
CA LEU A 121 -9.16 16.44 10.22
C LEU A 121 -8.53 17.28 11.34
N MET A 122 -7.64 16.69 12.14
CA MET A 122 -6.94 17.40 13.22
C MET A 122 -6.15 18.61 12.73
N SER A 123 -5.55 18.54 11.54
CA SER A 123 -4.78 19.65 10.96
C SER A 123 -5.58 20.94 10.72
N HIS A 124 -6.92 20.86 10.69
CA HIS A 124 -7.80 22.02 10.59
C HIS A 124 -8.26 22.58 11.95
N PHE A 125 -8.17 21.79 13.01
CA PHE A 125 -8.65 22.17 14.36
C PHE A 125 -7.52 22.62 15.27
N LEU A 126 -6.35 21.99 15.16
CA LEU A 126 -5.20 22.27 16.02
C LEU A 126 -4.38 23.43 15.48
N ILE A 127 -3.68 24.12 16.36
CA ILE A 127 -2.67 25.13 16.00
C ILE A 127 -1.28 24.49 15.84
N ASN A 128 -0.36 25.18 15.16
CA ASN A 128 0.99 24.67 14.89
C ASN A 128 1.75 24.17 16.13
N ASP A 129 1.64 24.86 17.27
CA ASP A 129 2.28 24.47 18.53
C ASP A 129 1.77 23.13 19.08
N GLU A 130 0.56 22.71 18.68
CA GLU A 130 -0.08 21.45 19.05
C GLU A 130 0.20 20.31 18.04
N GLY A 131 1.04 20.55 17.03
CA GLY A 131 1.35 19.58 15.96
C GLY A 131 1.90 18.23 16.45
N VAL A 132 2.38 18.17 17.70
CA VAL A 132 2.78 16.91 18.36
C VAL A 132 1.63 15.90 18.43
N PHE A 133 0.38 16.34 18.70
CA PHE A 133 -0.76 15.42 18.80
C PHE A 133 -1.10 14.77 17.45
N ILE A 134 -0.99 15.53 16.37
CA ILE A 134 -1.15 15.03 15.00
C ILE A 134 -0.09 13.97 14.71
N SER A 135 1.16 14.26 15.07
CA SER A 135 2.29 13.34 14.89
C SER A 135 2.10 12.05 15.68
N CYS A 136 1.64 12.13 16.93
CA CYS A 136 1.34 10.97 17.76
C CYS A 136 0.30 10.05 17.11
N VAL A 137 -0.80 10.60 16.58
CA VAL A 137 -1.83 9.81 15.89
C VAL A 137 -1.28 9.17 14.62
N HIS A 138 -0.48 9.92 13.84
CA HIS A 138 0.16 9.40 12.64
C HIS A 138 1.05 8.19 12.95
N TYR A 139 1.98 8.35 13.89
CA TYR A 139 2.93 7.30 14.26
C TYR A 139 2.24 6.12 14.96
N ALA A 140 1.20 6.35 15.78
CA ALA A 140 0.41 5.27 16.36
C ALA A 140 -0.23 4.40 15.27
N GLY A 141 -0.87 5.01 14.26
CA GLY A 141 -1.45 4.29 13.14
C GLY A 141 -0.40 3.55 12.30
N LEU A 142 0.76 4.17 12.07
CA LEU A 142 1.87 3.57 11.32
C LEU A 142 2.47 2.36 12.04
N LEU A 143 2.80 2.50 13.34
CA LEU A 143 3.39 1.44 14.15
C LEU A 143 2.41 0.28 14.33
N TRP A 144 1.13 0.57 14.61
CA TRP A 144 0.11 -0.48 14.75
C TRP A 144 -0.08 -1.24 13.44
N SER A 145 -0.11 -0.55 12.30
CA SER A 145 -0.18 -1.21 10.99
C SER A 145 1.07 -2.04 10.69
N GLY A 146 2.25 -1.57 11.09
CA GLY A 146 3.50 -2.32 10.96
C GLY A 146 3.47 -3.65 11.74
N LEU A 147 2.97 -3.61 12.99
CA LEU A 147 2.78 -4.81 13.81
C LEU A 147 1.76 -5.77 13.18
N LEU A 148 0.63 -5.25 12.71
CA LEU A 148 -0.38 -6.05 12.01
C LEU A 148 0.18 -6.65 10.72
N LEU A 149 0.98 -5.90 9.95
CA LEU A 149 1.55 -6.36 8.69
C LEU A 149 2.56 -7.47 8.92
N PHE A 150 3.37 -7.37 9.97
CA PHE A 150 4.29 -8.44 10.36
C PHE A 150 3.54 -9.73 10.72
N ASN A 151 2.49 -9.63 11.55
CA ASN A 151 1.67 -10.79 11.91
C ASN A 151 0.88 -11.33 10.71
N ALA A 152 0.41 -10.45 9.81
CA ALA A 152 -0.22 -10.84 8.56
C ALA A 152 0.72 -11.71 7.70
N VAL A 153 1.99 -11.30 7.53
CA VAL A 153 2.99 -12.08 6.76
C VAL A 153 3.31 -13.40 7.47
N LYS A 154 3.61 -13.36 8.78
CA LYS A 154 3.88 -14.56 9.59
C LYS A 154 2.78 -15.60 9.40
N THR A 155 1.53 -15.18 9.61
CA THR A 155 0.38 -16.07 9.57
C THR A 155 0.02 -16.49 8.15
N ALA A 156 0.09 -15.57 7.18
CA ALA A 156 -0.20 -15.87 5.79
C ALA A 156 0.78 -16.87 5.19
N HIS A 157 2.01 -16.99 5.70
CA HIS A 157 2.98 -17.95 5.18
C HIS A 157 3.27 -19.13 6.10
N GLN A 158 2.71 -19.11 7.31
CA GLN A 158 3.05 -20.04 8.39
C GLN A 158 4.55 -20.01 8.76
N TYR A 159 5.15 -18.82 8.71
CA TYR A 159 6.55 -18.66 9.06
C TYR A 159 6.76 -18.57 10.57
N THR A 160 7.93 -19.03 11.01
CA THR A 160 8.46 -18.66 12.33
C THR A 160 8.80 -17.18 12.36
N VAL A 161 8.95 -16.59 13.55
CA VAL A 161 9.27 -15.16 13.69
C VAL A 161 10.56 -14.79 12.94
N ILE A 162 11.62 -15.60 13.09
CA ILE A 162 12.91 -15.38 12.42
C ILE A 162 12.77 -15.43 10.89
N LYS A 163 12.03 -16.44 10.38
CA LYS A 163 11.75 -16.58 8.95
C LYS A 163 10.86 -15.45 8.41
N THR A 164 9.99 -14.89 9.25
CA THR A 164 9.16 -13.74 8.89
C THR A 164 10.01 -12.48 8.74
N VAL A 165 10.96 -12.23 9.66
CA VAL A 165 11.88 -11.09 9.55
C VAL A 165 12.70 -11.16 8.26
N SER A 166 13.26 -12.32 7.92
CA SER A 166 13.99 -12.48 6.67
C SER A 166 13.08 -12.35 5.44
N ALA A 167 11.85 -12.88 5.49
CA ALA A 167 10.87 -12.74 4.42
C ALA A 167 10.47 -11.27 4.18
N VAL A 168 10.24 -10.48 5.23
CA VAL A 168 9.94 -9.06 5.12
C VAL A 168 11.13 -8.29 4.53
N ALA A 169 12.35 -8.56 5.00
CA ALA A 169 13.56 -7.94 4.46
C ALA A 169 13.75 -8.25 2.96
N LEU A 170 13.61 -9.52 2.57
CA LEU A 170 13.68 -9.93 1.16
C LEU A 170 12.53 -9.36 0.31
N THR A 171 11.33 -9.19 0.89
CA THR A 171 10.20 -8.53 0.22
C THR A 171 10.54 -7.08 -0.10
N ILE A 172 11.17 -6.36 0.82
CA ILE A 172 11.60 -4.98 0.59
C ILE A 172 12.63 -4.92 -0.55
N VAL A 173 13.63 -5.81 -0.55
CA VAL A 173 14.60 -5.92 -1.66
C VAL A 173 13.91 -6.25 -2.98
N SER A 174 12.98 -7.20 -2.98
CA SER A 174 12.17 -7.54 -4.16
C SER A 174 11.39 -6.34 -4.68
N MET A 175 10.78 -5.52 -3.80
CA MET A 175 10.08 -4.30 -4.18
C MET A 175 10.99 -3.28 -4.86
N PHE A 176 12.22 -3.08 -4.35
CA PHE A 176 13.19 -2.20 -4.99
C PHE A 176 13.55 -2.68 -6.40
N ILE A 177 13.84 -3.97 -6.56
CA ILE A 177 14.16 -4.56 -7.86
C ILE A 177 12.97 -4.42 -8.83
N MET A 178 11.74 -4.73 -8.38
CA MET A 178 10.54 -4.61 -9.20
C MET A 178 10.26 -3.16 -9.64
N MET A 179 10.39 -2.19 -8.73
CA MET A 179 10.19 -0.78 -9.07
C MET A 179 11.26 -0.29 -10.06
N PHE A 180 12.51 -0.72 -9.89
CA PHE A 180 13.58 -0.42 -10.83
C PHE A 180 13.28 -0.99 -12.22
N LEU A 181 12.89 -2.27 -12.31
CA LEU A 181 12.51 -2.90 -13.57
C LEU A 181 11.29 -2.24 -14.21
N LEU A 182 10.28 -1.86 -13.42
CA LEU A 182 9.09 -1.17 -13.91
C LEU A 182 9.47 0.16 -14.59
N VAL A 183 10.32 0.97 -13.95
CA VAL A 183 10.81 2.24 -14.53
C VAL A 183 11.62 1.99 -15.80
N LEU A 184 12.47 0.96 -15.83
CA LEU A 184 13.28 0.62 -17.00
C LEU A 184 12.39 0.23 -18.19
N VAL A 185 11.40 -0.63 -17.96
CA VAL A 185 10.44 -1.06 -18.98
C VAL A 185 9.61 0.12 -19.50
N LEU A 186 9.09 0.99 -18.61
CA LEU A 186 8.35 2.18 -19.02
C LEU A 186 9.22 3.15 -19.85
N SER A 187 10.49 3.33 -19.46
CA SER A 187 11.45 4.13 -20.22
C SER A 187 11.68 3.56 -21.61
N LEU A 188 11.85 2.24 -21.73
CA LEU A 188 12.03 1.57 -23.02
C LEU A 188 10.82 1.78 -23.94
N PHE A 189 9.60 1.59 -23.42
CA PHE A 189 8.37 1.83 -24.19
C PHE A 189 8.23 3.31 -24.61
N GLN A 190 8.60 4.25 -23.74
CA GLN A 190 8.60 5.66 -24.10
C GLN A 190 9.58 5.95 -25.25
N LYS A 191 10.80 5.38 -25.23
CA LYS A 191 11.78 5.53 -26.31
C LYS A 191 11.30 4.88 -27.61
N ALA A 192 10.70 3.70 -27.55
CA ALA A 192 10.11 3.04 -28.72
C ALA A 192 8.96 3.86 -29.31
N GLY A 193 8.08 4.41 -28.47
CA GLY A 193 6.99 5.28 -28.89
C GLY A 193 7.49 6.57 -29.56
N LEU A 194 8.53 7.20 -29.00
CA LEU A 194 9.17 8.38 -29.61
C LEU A 194 9.82 8.07 -30.95
N PHE A 195 10.41 6.88 -31.10
CA PHE A 195 10.97 6.42 -32.37
C PHE A 195 9.88 6.27 -33.44
N ILE A 196 8.75 5.62 -33.10
CA ILE A 196 7.61 5.48 -34.02
C ILE A 196 7.04 6.86 -34.38
N TYR A 197 6.88 7.74 -33.39
CA TYR A 197 6.42 9.11 -33.61
C TYR A 197 7.36 9.87 -34.55
N SER A 198 8.67 9.75 -34.35
CA SER A 198 9.68 10.34 -35.24
C SER A 198 9.52 9.88 -36.69
N ILE A 199 9.41 8.56 -36.91
CA ILE A 199 9.16 8.00 -38.25
C ILE A 199 7.88 8.56 -38.85
N TYR A 200 6.79 8.58 -38.09
CA TYR A 200 5.51 9.11 -38.54
C TYR A 200 5.64 10.58 -38.96
N THR A 201 6.33 11.41 -38.16
CA THR A 201 6.53 12.82 -38.49
C THR A 201 7.41 13.03 -39.72
N GLU A 202 8.47 12.23 -39.91
CA GLU A 202 9.30 12.27 -41.11
C GLU A 202 8.50 11.95 -42.38
N ILE A 203 7.66 10.91 -42.34
CA ILE A 203 6.80 10.54 -43.47
C ILE A 203 5.82 11.67 -43.79
N GLN A 204 5.18 12.25 -42.77
CA GLN A 204 4.24 13.37 -42.95
C GLN A 204 4.92 14.61 -43.56
N TYR A 205 6.14 14.94 -43.14
CA TYR A 205 6.88 16.05 -43.73
C TYR A 205 7.25 15.79 -45.20
N ARG A 206 7.64 14.57 -45.55
CA ARG A 206 7.98 14.22 -46.94
C ARG A 206 6.80 14.19 -47.89
N ILE A 207 5.58 13.92 -47.41
CA ILE A 207 4.36 13.94 -48.22
C ILE A 207 3.84 15.36 -48.46
N LYS A 208 4.13 16.30 -47.56
CA LYS A 208 3.70 17.70 -47.66
C LYS A 208 4.62 18.58 -48.53
N VAL A 209 5.78 18.05 -48.94
CA VAL A 209 6.71 18.64 -49.92
C VAL A 209 6.36 18.10 -51.29
#